data_AF-A0A0D6LSU5-F1
#
_entry.id   AF-A0A0D6LSU5-F1
#
_cell.length_a   1.000
_cell.length_b   1.000
_cell.length_c   1.000
_cell.angle_alpha   90.00
_cell.angle_beta   90.00
_cell.angle_gamma   90.00
#
_symmetry.space_group_name_H-M   'P 1'
#
loop_
_entity.id
_entity.type
_entity.pdbx_description
1 polymer ?
#
loop_
_entity_poly.entity_id
_entity_poly.type
_entity_poly.pdbx_seq_one_letter_code
_entity_poly.pdbx_strand_id
1 'polypeptide(L)'
;MSALFASFVKGRGPTSQIGCNGSGYLLLGYHSKPTLFQVNTIVAEDGLSFPEITICNYNPVKTSELTRYNMTPELFSYMLMSFKDHVDEVSPGSQAAFEDYITDYSSINNRNFSIADFFKDIRPTCEDMVLSCSFAGEIIEECCSYSDVVPTDLGYCIRFPKSKLNKTQYLSGSSYGWQFVLNGNNALYPDNQLSFDMGFRVLVHEPGKEFSMEGHGLSVPPGAALYAGISVKNSPLQVMGTGLGYLTLQSLFS
;
A
#
# COMPACT_ATOMS: atom_id res chain seq x y z
N MET A 1 16.30 -23.92 -20.46
CA MET A 1 15.83 -25.13 -19.77
C MET A 1 14.68 -25.71 -20.57
N SER A 2 14.70 -27.03 -20.74
CA SER A 2 14.25 -27.83 -21.90
C SER A 2 12.84 -27.60 -22.45
N ALA A 3 12.77 -27.44 -23.77
CA ALA A 3 11.59 -27.67 -24.59
C ALA A 3 11.44 -29.17 -24.87
N LEU A 4 10.27 -29.73 -24.58
CA LEU A 4 9.93 -31.13 -24.91
C LEU A 4 9.31 -31.17 -26.32
N PHE A 5 10.13 -31.53 -27.29
CA PHE A 5 9.71 -31.98 -28.62
C PHE A 5 9.17 -33.41 -28.52
N ALA A 6 7.89 -33.63 -28.81
CA ALA A 6 7.34 -34.98 -28.99
C ALA A 6 7.47 -35.39 -30.47
N SER A 7 8.42 -36.27 -30.78
CA SER A 7 8.50 -36.98 -32.06
C SER A 7 7.46 -38.10 -32.11
N PHE A 8 6.62 -38.13 -33.15
CA PHE A 8 5.78 -39.29 -33.46
C PHE A 8 6.41 -40.12 -34.59
N VAL A 9 6.94 -41.29 -34.22
CA VAL A 9 7.45 -42.31 -35.13
C VAL A 9 6.28 -42.95 -35.88
N LYS A 10 6.36 -42.98 -37.22
CA LYS A 10 5.32 -43.55 -38.11
C LYS A 10 5.65 -45.01 -38.44
N GLY A 11 5.10 -45.95 -37.65
CA GLY A 11 5.08 -47.39 -37.96
C GLY A 11 3.85 -47.77 -38.80
N ARG A 12 4.03 -48.63 -39.81
CA ARG A 12 3.01 -49.04 -40.80
C ARG A 12 2.46 -50.45 -40.52
N GLY A 13 1.13 -50.58 -40.47
CA GLY A 13 0.33 -51.79 -40.77
C GLY A 13 -0.38 -52.47 -39.57
N PRO A 14 -1.48 -53.24 -39.75
CA PRO A 14 -2.52 -53.23 -40.78
C PRO A 14 -3.91 -52.82 -40.22
N THR A 15 -4.87 -52.68 -41.12
CA THR A 15 -6.25 -52.19 -40.98
C THR A 15 -7.15 -52.91 -39.96
N SER A 16 -8.01 -52.10 -39.31
CA SER A 16 -9.30 -52.40 -38.65
C SER A 16 -9.28 -52.32 -37.12
N GLN A 17 -9.67 -51.16 -36.58
CA GLN A 17 -10.67 -51.00 -35.51
C GLN A 17 -10.78 -49.54 -35.03
N ILE A 18 -12.01 -49.01 -35.11
CA ILE A 18 -12.59 -47.96 -34.24
C ILE A 18 -12.00 -46.54 -34.39
N GLY A 19 -12.38 -45.87 -35.47
CA GLY A 19 -12.25 -44.43 -35.66
C GLY A 19 -13.31 -43.59 -34.93
N CYS A 20 -13.69 -43.94 -33.70
CA CYS A 20 -14.64 -43.18 -32.86
C CYS A 20 -14.07 -42.72 -31.50
N ASN A 21 -12.81 -43.05 -31.17
CA ASN A 21 -12.21 -42.66 -29.89
C ASN A 21 -11.85 -41.16 -29.81
N GLY A 22 -11.79 -40.43 -30.94
CA GLY A 22 -11.49 -38.99 -30.94
C GLY A 22 -12.58 -38.12 -30.30
N SER A 23 -13.86 -38.51 -30.40
CA SER A 23 -14.97 -37.75 -29.83
C SER A 23 -14.98 -37.77 -28.29
N GLY A 24 -14.54 -38.87 -27.68
CA GLY A 24 -14.43 -38.98 -26.23
C GLY A 24 -13.41 -38.01 -25.64
N TYR A 25 -12.27 -37.82 -26.30
CA TYR A 25 -11.23 -36.87 -25.88
C TYR A 25 -11.69 -35.41 -25.99
N LEU A 26 -12.44 -35.05 -27.03
CA LEU A 26 -12.99 -33.71 -27.19
C LEU A 26 -14.09 -33.41 -26.16
N LEU A 27 -14.95 -34.39 -25.85
CA LEU A 27 -15.95 -34.27 -24.79
C LEU A 27 -15.31 -34.15 -23.41
N LEU A 28 -14.31 -34.99 -23.09
CA LEU A 28 -13.53 -34.90 -21.85
C LEU A 28 -12.82 -33.55 -21.74
N GLY A 29 -12.23 -33.07 -22.83
CA GLY A 29 -11.57 -31.76 -22.90
C GLY A 29 -12.57 -30.59 -22.78
N TYR A 30 -13.79 -30.71 -23.28
CA TYR A 30 -14.83 -29.70 -23.07
C TYR A 30 -15.33 -29.69 -21.62
N HIS A 31 -15.54 -30.88 -21.03
CA HIS A 31 -15.97 -31.03 -19.64
C HIS A 31 -14.90 -30.61 -18.62
N SER A 32 -13.62 -30.61 -19.00
CA SER A 32 -12.56 -30.03 -18.17
C SER A 32 -12.55 -28.50 -18.16
N LYS A 33 -13.43 -27.84 -18.93
CA LYS A 33 -13.60 -26.38 -19.00
C LYS A 33 -12.26 -25.61 -19.14
N PRO A 34 -11.42 -25.93 -20.14
CA PRO A 34 -10.15 -25.26 -20.33
C PRO A 34 -10.42 -23.80 -20.64
N THR A 35 -9.80 -22.91 -19.85
CA THR A 35 -9.89 -21.46 -20.06
C THR A 35 -8.64 -21.00 -20.81
N LEU A 36 -8.82 -20.27 -21.90
CA LEU A 36 -7.72 -19.69 -22.68
C LEU A 36 -7.54 -18.23 -22.28
N PHE A 37 -6.33 -17.85 -21.89
CA PHE A 37 -5.97 -16.47 -21.59
C PHE A 37 -5.24 -15.85 -22.78
N GLN A 38 -5.75 -14.75 -23.31
CA GLN A 38 -5.09 -13.94 -24.32
C GLN A 38 -4.55 -12.66 -23.67
N VAL A 39 -3.30 -12.31 -23.96
CA VAL A 39 -2.64 -11.10 -23.46
C VAL A 39 -2.42 -10.16 -24.63
N ASN A 40 -3.07 -9.00 -24.61
CA ASN A 40 -2.86 -7.93 -25.58
C ASN A 40 -2.16 -6.74 -24.89
N THR A 41 -1.04 -6.29 -25.45
CA THR A 41 -0.37 -5.07 -25.01
C THR A 41 -0.97 -3.88 -25.74
N ILE A 42 -1.70 -3.02 -25.04
CA ILE A 42 -2.28 -1.80 -25.63
C ILE A 42 -1.45 -0.62 -25.18
N VAL A 43 -0.94 0.16 -26.13
CA VAL A 43 -0.27 1.44 -25.86
C VAL A 43 -1.39 2.47 -25.70
N ALA A 44 -1.48 3.12 -24.53
CA ALA A 44 -2.51 4.11 -24.28
C ALA A 44 -2.25 5.38 -25.11
N GLU A 45 -3.06 5.64 -26.14
CA GLU A 45 -2.93 6.85 -26.97
C GLU A 45 -3.17 8.13 -26.15
N ASP A 46 -4.08 8.09 -25.17
CA ASP A 46 -4.42 9.22 -24.29
C ASP A 46 -3.50 9.35 -23.07
N GLY A 47 -2.42 8.55 -23.01
CA GLY A 47 -1.53 8.45 -21.86
C GLY A 47 -2.08 7.56 -20.75
N LEU A 48 -1.24 7.29 -19.75
CA LEU A 48 -1.57 6.40 -18.64
C LEU A 48 -2.07 7.20 -17.47
N SER A 49 -3.28 6.86 -17.03
CA SER A 49 -3.76 7.29 -15.72
C SER A 49 -2.84 6.70 -14.65
N PHE A 50 -2.26 7.56 -13.83
CA PHE A 50 -1.45 7.08 -12.72
C PHE A 50 -2.34 6.49 -11.61
N PRO A 51 -1.93 5.38 -10.96
CA PRO A 51 -2.62 4.79 -9.81
C PRO A 51 -2.65 5.72 -8.57
N GLU A 52 -3.41 5.31 -7.55
CA GLU A 52 -3.35 5.98 -6.24
C GLU A 52 -2.07 5.57 -5.51
N ILE A 53 -1.54 6.50 -4.71
CA ILE A 53 -0.36 6.26 -3.87
C ILE A 53 -0.75 6.52 -2.43
N THR A 54 -0.52 5.52 -1.57
CA THR A 54 -0.68 5.65 -0.12
C THR A 54 0.69 5.56 0.55
N ILE A 55 1.01 6.54 1.40
CA ILE A 55 2.28 6.66 2.12
C ILE A 55 1.97 6.63 3.62
N CYS A 56 2.55 5.66 4.32
CA CYS A 56 2.48 5.50 5.76
C CYS A 56 3.84 5.76 6.39
N ASN A 57 3.85 6.46 7.52
CA ASN A 57 5.02 6.54 8.38
C ASN A 57 5.05 5.30 9.28
N TYR A 58 6.22 4.69 9.47
CA TYR A 58 6.38 3.62 10.46
C TYR A 58 6.16 4.11 11.91
N ASN A 59 6.39 5.40 12.16
CA ASN A 59 6.00 6.03 13.41
C ASN A 59 4.61 6.68 13.26
N PRO A 60 3.55 6.12 13.85
CA PRO A 60 2.20 6.65 13.74
C PRO A 60 1.97 7.88 14.62
N VAL A 61 2.96 8.34 15.41
CA VAL A 61 2.77 9.35 16.45
C VAL A 61 3.81 10.45 16.40
N LYS A 62 3.33 11.69 16.50
CA LYS A 62 4.10 12.91 16.71
C LYS A 62 4.21 13.18 18.20
N THR A 63 5.40 13.00 18.76
CA THR A 63 5.64 13.07 20.21
C THR A 63 5.25 14.40 20.85
N SER A 64 5.35 15.52 20.11
CA SER A 64 4.91 16.84 20.61
C SER A 64 3.43 16.85 21.00
N GLU A 65 2.61 16.12 20.25
CA GLU A 65 1.16 16.12 20.40
C GLU A 65 0.69 15.26 21.58
N LEU A 66 1.52 14.32 22.05
CA LEU A 66 1.21 13.43 23.18
C LEU A 66 1.06 14.19 24.50
N THR A 67 1.82 15.26 24.67
CA THR A 67 1.82 16.07 25.91
C THR A 67 0.44 16.61 26.26
N ARG A 68 -0.44 16.82 25.27
CA ARG A 68 -1.80 17.32 25.45
C ARG A 68 -2.75 16.34 26.13
N TYR A 69 -2.45 15.05 26.06
CA TYR A 69 -3.30 13.99 26.62
C TYR A 69 -2.88 13.57 28.03
N ASN A 70 -1.74 14.07 28.52
CA ASN A 70 -1.22 13.79 29.87
C ASN A 70 -1.22 12.28 30.23
N MET A 71 -0.90 11.43 29.26
CA MET A 71 -0.82 9.97 29.44
C MET A 71 0.56 9.56 29.95
N THR A 72 0.59 8.53 30.79
CA THR A 72 1.86 7.88 31.16
C THR A 72 2.39 7.03 29.99
N PRO A 73 3.71 6.79 29.91
CA PRO A 73 4.30 5.94 28.86
C PRO A 73 3.70 4.52 28.81
N GLU A 74 3.34 3.95 29.97
CA GLU A 74 2.76 2.60 30.08
C GLU A 74 1.36 2.56 29.47
N LEU A 75 0.53 3.57 29.77
CA LEU A 75 -0.81 3.68 29.22
C LEU A 75 -0.77 3.87 27.70
N PHE A 76 0.12 4.74 27.22
CA PHE A 76 0.32 4.94 25.79
C PHE A 76 0.81 3.67 25.09
N SER A 77 1.72 2.92 25.72
CA SER A 77 2.20 1.64 25.18
C SER A 77 1.08 0.61 25.08
N TYR A 78 0.23 0.50 26.10
CA TYR A 78 -0.95 -0.35 26.08
C TYR A 78 -1.92 0.01 24.93
N MET A 79 -2.18 1.31 24.74
CA MET A 79 -2.99 1.79 23.64
C MET A 79 -2.38 1.48 22.27
N LEU A 80 -1.07 1.65 22.13
CA LEU A 80 -0.36 1.39 20.87
C LEU A 80 -0.37 -0.10 20.53
N MET A 81 -0.21 -0.99 21.50
CA MET A 81 -0.33 -2.45 21.31
C MET A 81 -1.73 -2.83 20.85
N SER A 82 -2.76 -2.28 21.51
CA SER A 82 -4.16 -2.49 21.16
C SER A 82 -4.48 -1.97 19.74
N PHE A 83 -3.82 -0.89 19.32
CA PHE A 83 -3.99 -0.30 18.00
C PHE A 83 -3.30 -1.08 16.88
N LYS A 84 -2.13 -1.67 17.15
CA LYS A 84 -1.37 -2.49 16.20
C LYS A 84 -1.84 -3.96 16.12
N ASP A 85 -2.92 -4.30 16.82
CA ASP A 85 -3.42 -5.69 16.96
C ASP A 85 -2.33 -6.69 17.41
N HIS A 86 -1.32 -6.19 18.14
CA HIS A 86 -0.25 -6.98 18.73
C HIS A 86 -0.65 -7.28 20.17
N VAL A 87 -1.47 -8.31 20.33
CA VAL A 87 -1.95 -8.76 21.63
C VAL A 87 -0.92 -9.71 22.25
N ASP A 88 0.14 -9.15 22.83
CA ASP A 88 0.82 -9.88 23.91
C ASP A 88 -0.08 -9.88 25.15
N GLU A 89 0.19 -10.76 26.12
CA GLU A 89 -0.57 -10.86 27.38
C GLU A 89 -0.72 -9.47 28.04
N VAL A 90 -1.91 -8.87 27.86
CA VAL A 90 -2.27 -7.61 28.50
C VAL A 90 -2.33 -7.86 30.00
N SER A 91 -1.49 -7.16 30.75
CA SER A 91 -1.58 -7.16 32.22
C SER A 91 -2.95 -6.60 32.64
N PRO A 92 -3.70 -7.28 33.53
CA PRO A 92 -4.97 -6.77 34.05
C PRO A 92 -4.86 -5.36 34.65
N GLY A 93 -3.69 -4.98 35.15
CA GLY A 93 -3.42 -3.63 35.66
C GLY A 93 -3.41 -2.55 34.57
N SER A 94 -2.94 -2.86 33.36
CA SER A 94 -2.92 -1.92 32.23
C SER A 94 -4.33 -1.64 31.70
N GLN A 95 -5.19 -2.66 31.69
CA GLN A 95 -6.59 -2.49 31.33
C GLN A 95 -7.33 -1.60 32.34
N ALA A 96 -7.19 -1.88 33.64
CA ALA A 96 -7.82 -1.06 34.68
C ALA A 96 -7.37 0.42 34.62
N ALA A 97 -6.07 0.66 34.42
CA ALA A 97 -5.53 2.01 34.26
C ALA A 97 -6.11 2.75 33.04
N PHE A 98 -6.41 2.03 31.96
CA PHE A 98 -7.05 2.62 30.77
C PHE A 98 -8.53 2.94 31.00
N GLU A 99 -9.27 2.08 31.72
CA GLU A 99 -10.66 2.33 32.10
C GLU A 99 -10.79 3.57 33.02
N ASP A 100 -9.88 3.69 34.00
CA ASP A 100 -9.79 4.88 34.86
C ASP A 100 -9.50 6.14 34.03
N TYR A 101 -8.53 6.07 33.11
CA TYR A 101 -8.19 7.19 32.22
C TYR A 101 -9.37 7.63 31.34
N ILE A 102 -10.13 6.71 30.76
CA ILE A 102 -11.31 7.06 29.94
C ILE A 102 -12.35 7.80 30.77
N THR A 103 -12.56 7.36 32.01
CA THR A 103 -13.54 7.95 32.93
C THR A 103 -13.13 9.37 33.28
N ASP A 104 -11.87 9.57 33.67
CA ASP A 104 -11.31 10.89 33.99
C ASP A 104 -11.33 11.80 32.78
N TYR A 105 -10.87 11.33 31.61
CA TYR A 105 -10.85 12.09 30.37
C TYR A 105 -12.25 12.59 30.00
N SER A 106 -13.26 11.73 30.11
CA SER A 106 -14.65 12.08 29.79
C SER A 106 -15.21 13.11 30.75
N SER A 107 -14.88 13.01 32.04
CA SER A 107 -15.30 13.98 33.06
C SER A 107 -14.66 15.37 32.87
N ILE A 108 -13.39 15.42 32.47
CA ILE A 108 -12.62 16.66 32.31
C ILE A 108 -12.96 17.36 31.00
N ASN A 109 -13.05 16.61 29.90
CA ASN A 109 -13.19 17.18 28.55
C ASN A 109 -14.64 17.27 28.07
N ASN A 110 -15.60 16.75 28.86
CA ASN A 110 -17.02 16.69 28.51
C ASN A 110 -17.28 16.04 27.13
N ARG A 111 -16.44 15.05 26.77
CA ARG A 111 -16.54 14.27 25.53
C ARG A 111 -15.99 12.87 25.75
N ASN A 112 -16.57 11.88 25.07
CA ASN A 112 -16.08 10.50 25.16
C ASN A 112 -14.71 10.37 24.50
N PHE A 113 -13.85 9.54 25.10
CA PHE A 113 -12.58 9.18 24.50
C PHE A 113 -12.77 8.18 23.35
N SER A 114 -12.05 8.38 22.25
CA SER A 114 -12.07 7.52 21.07
C SER A 114 -10.63 7.24 20.68
N ILE A 115 -10.24 5.96 20.66
CA ILE A 115 -8.89 5.53 20.28
C ILE A 115 -8.59 5.96 18.84
N ALA A 116 -9.58 5.83 17.95
CA ALA A 116 -9.48 6.26 16.57
C ALA A 116 -9.19 7.76 16.46
N ASP A 117 -9.97 8.60 17.15
CA ASP A 117 -9.76 10.05 17.13
C ASP A 117 -8.45 10.46 17.81
N PHE A 118 -8.05 9.76 18.86
CA PHE A 118 -6.75 9.96 19.52
C PHE A 118 -5.58 9.72 18.56
N PHE A 119 -5.52 8.55 17.91
CA PHE A 119 -4.45 8.25 16.95
C PHE A 119 -4.53 9.10 15.70
N LYS A 120 -5.73 9.55 15.33
CA LYS A 120 -5.91 10.55 14.29
C LYS A 120 -5.27 11.87 14.74
N ASP A 121 -5.55 12.38 15.93
CA ASP A 121 -5.09 13.70 16.37
C ASP A 121 -3.57 13.80 16.61
N ILE A 122 -2.92 12.71 17.03
CA ILE A 122 -1.49 12.70 17.34
C ILE A 122 -0.60 12.26 16.17
N ARG A 123 -1.18 11.91 15.01
CA ARG A 123 -0.40 11.45 13.85
C ARG A 123 0.49 12.56 13.27
N PRO A 124 1.62 12.22 12.64
CA PRO A 124 2.32 13.14 11.75
C PRO A 124 1.40 13.64 10.64
N THR A 125 1.37 14.94 10.37
CA THR A 125 0.58 15.50 9.26
C THR A 125 1.26 15.21 7.92
N CYS A 126 0.57 15.52 6.81
CA CYS A 126 1.19 15.38 5.50
C CYS A 126 2.43 16.29 5.38
N GLU A 127 2.35 17.51 5.91
CA GLU A 127 3.41 18.50 5.89
C GLU A 127 4.61 18.09 6.76
N ASP A 128 4.36 17.32 7.83
CA ASP A 128 5.44 16.73 8.62
C ASP A 128 6.21 15.66 7.83
N MET A 129 5.53 14.94 6.93
CA MET A 129 6.06 13.77 6.21
C MET A 129 6.60 14.08 4.81
N VAL A 130 5.97 14.99 4.06
CA VAL A 130 6.26 15.28 2.65
C VAL A 130 6.91 16.65 2.55
N LEU A 131 8.21 16.67 2.26
CA LEU A 131 8.98 17.91 2.09
C LEU A 131 8.72 18.53 0.72
N SER A 132 8.60 17.70 -0.31
CA SER A 132 8.23 18.14 -1.65
C SER A 132 7.67 16.98 -2.47
N CYS A 133 6.89 17.32 -3.49
CA CYS A 133 6.47 16.37 -4.50
C CYS A 133 6.47 17.01 -5.89
N SER A 134 6.66 16.19 -6.90
CA SER A 134 6.56 16.58 -8.30
C SER A 134 5.87 15.49 -9.10
N PHE A 135 5.27 15.90 -10.21
CA PHE A 135 4.72 14.97 -11.18
C PHE A 135 5.20 15.36 -12.58
N ALA A 136 5.79 14.40 -13.29
CA ALA A 136 6.32 14.61 -14.64
C ALA A 136 7.32 15.79 -14.76
N GLY A 137 8.11 16.03 -13.70
CA GLY A 137 9.10 17.10 -13.63
C GLY A 137 8.53 18.47 -13.20
N GLU A 138 7.22 18.59 -13.04
CA GLU A 138 6.56 19.80 -12.51
C GLU A 138 6.45 19.69 -10.99
N ILE A 139 7.05 20.65 -10.27
CA ILE A 139 6.94 20.74 -8.81
C ILE A 139 5.52 21.16 -8.44
N ILE A 140 4.95 20.50 -7.44
CA ILE A 140 3.63 20.84 -6.89
C ILE A 140 3.89 21.56 -5.56
N GLU A 141 3.63 22.87 -5.51
CA GLU A 141 3.91 23.72 -4.33
C GLU A 141 3.12 23.29 -3.09
N GLU A 142 1.85 22.84 -3.26
CA GLU A 142 0.98 22.41 -2.15
C GLU A 142 0.57 20.94 -2.27
N CYS A 143 1.54 20.03 -2.25
CA CYS A 143 1.31 18.58 -2.35
C CYS A 143 0.20 18.08 -1.43
N CYS A 144 0.22 18.52 -0.18
CA CYS A 144 -0.67 18.01 0.85
C CYS A 144 -2.14 18.41 0.64
N SER A 145 -2.42 19.47 -0.12
CA SER A 145 -3.80 19.82 -0.54
C SER A 145 -4.43 18.73 -1.43
N TYR A 146 -3.60 17.98 -2.15
CA TYR A 146 -3.99 16.87 -3.02
C TYR A 146 -3.99 15.52 -2.31
N SER A 147 -3.83 15.50 -0.98
CA SER A 147 -3.84 14.27 -0.18
C SER A 147 -5.12 14.11 0.64
N ASP A 148 -5.43 12.88 1.03
CA ASP A 148 -6.47 12.52 1.99
C ASP A 148 -5.87 11.69 3.12
N VAL A 149 -6.41 11.86 4.32
CA VAL A 149 -6.02 11.07 5.50
C VAL A 149 -6.88 9.81 5.54
N VAL A 150 -6.24 8.65 5.65
CA VAL A 150 -6.92 7.37 5.48
C VAL A 150 -6.51 6.39 6.57
N PRO A 151 -7.46 5.69 7.22
CA PRO A 151 -7.13 4.62 8.14
C PRO A 151 -6.59 3.40 7.37
N THR A 152 -5.56 2.76 7.92
CA THR A 152 -4.94 1.54 7.40
C THR A 152 -4.60 0.61 8.55
N ASP A 153 -4.15 -0.60 8.24
CA ASP A 153 -3.59 -1.59 9.18
C ASP A 153 -2.32 -1.10 9.91
N LEU A 154 -1.66 -0.04 9.42
CA LEU A 154 -0.51 0.60 10.07
C LEU A 154 -0.89 1.90 10.80
N GLY A 155 -2.17 2.24 10.82
CA GLY A 155 -2.71 3.46 11.37
C GLY A 155 -3.09 4.49 10.31
N TYR A 156 -3.03 5.77 10.66
CA TYR A 156 -3.45 6.84 9.75
C TYR A 156 -2.34 7.24 8.80
N CYS A 157 -2.62 7.09 7.51
CA CYS A 157 -1.68 7.37 6.42
C CYS A 157 -2.21 8.48 5.51
N ILE A 158 -1.36 8.95 4.60
CA ILE A 158 -1.75 9.91 3.57
C ILE A 158 -1.90 9.19 2.23
N ARG A 159 -2.99 9.47 1.53
CA ARG A 159 -3.28 8.95 0.19
C ARG A 159 -3.35 10.10 -0.79
N PHE A 160 -2.70 9.95 -1.93
CA PHE A 160 -2.81 10.86 -3.07
C PHE A 160 -3.77 10.24 -4.08
N PRO A 161 -5.08 10.55 -4.00
CA PRO A 161 -6.04 9.99 -4.93
C PRO A 161 -5.86 10.60 -6.32
N LYS A 162 -6.13 9.77 -7.33
CA LYS A 162 -6.16 10.23 -8.73
C LYS A 162 -7.14 11.39 -8.93
N SER A 163 -8.28 11.36 -8.23
CA SER A 163 -9.37 12.33 -8.38
C SER A 163 -8.95 13.78 -8.08
N LYS A 164 -7.93 13.98 -7.23
CA LYS A 164 -7.45 15.32 -6.86
C LYS A 164 -6.40 15.86 -7.81
N LEU A 165 -5.48 15.01 -8.30
CA LEU A 165 -4.39 15.50 -9.15
C LEU A 165 -4.73 15.50 -10.64
N ASN A 166 -5.63 14.64 -11.13
CA ASN A 166 -6.07 14.55 -12.54
C ASN A 166 -4.95 14.77 -13.59
N LYS A 167 -3.75 14.25 -13.33
CA LYS A 167 -2.60 14.26 -14.24
C LYS A 167 -2.43 12.88 -14.88
N THR A 168 -1.98 12.89 -16.12
CA THR A 168 -1.77 11.68 -16.92
C THR A 168 -0.30 11.60 -17.31
N GLN A 169 0.28 10.40 -17.26
CA GLN A 169 1.66 10.15 -17.67
C GLN A 169 1.70 9.73 -19.14
N TYR A 170 2.34 10.54 -19.99
CA TYR A 170 2.52 10.24 -21.42
C TYR A 170 3.84 9.54 -21.74
N LEU A 171 4.88 9.84 -20.96
CA LEU A 171 6.22 9.32 -21.17
C LEU A 171 6.64 8.44 -20.00
N SER A 172 7.36 7.38 -20.30
CA SER A 172 8.01 6.53 -19.30
C SER A 172 9.37 7.12 -18.91
N GLY A 173 9.77 6.92 -17.66
CA GLY A 173 11.05 7.36 -17.11
C GLY A 173 10.90 7.93 -15.70
N SER A 174 11.99 7.90 -14.91
CA SER A 174 11.98 8.34 -13.50
C SER A 174 11.59 9.81 -13.30
N SER A 175 11.78 10.66 -14.31
CA SER A 175 11.38 12.07 -14.33
C SER A 175 9.94 12.31 -14.77
N TYR A 176 9.26 11.30 -15.34
CA TYR A 176 7.96 11.47 -15.99
C TYR A 176 6.78 10.91 -15.17
N GLY A 177 7.02 10.55 -13.91
CA GLY A 177 5.98 10.11 -12.98
C GLY A 177 6.04 10.88 -11.66
N TRP A 178 5.58 10.25 -10.58
CA TRP A 178 5.60 10.85 -9.25
C TRP A 178 7.00 10.85 -8.66
N GLN A 179 7.35 11.95 -8.01
CA GLN A 179 8.52 12.03 -7.17
C GLN A 179 8.11 12.63 -5.83
N PHE A 180 8.49 11.99 -4.72
CA PHE A 180 8.33 12.58 -3.39
C PHE A 180 9.67 12.63 -2.67
N VAL A 181 9.88 13.72 -1.95
CA VAL A 181 10.92 13.85 -0.95
C VAL A 181 10.26 13.78 0.41
N LEU A 182 10.61 12.76 1.18
CA LEU A 182 10.00 12.46 2.47
C LEU A 182 10.94 12.82 3.62
N ASN A 183 10.37 13.38 4.68
CA ASN A 183 11.09 13.69 5.91
C ASN A 183 11.27 12.43 6.77
N GLY A 184 12.43 11.81 6.71
CA GLY A 184 12.75 10.63 7.52
C GLY A 184 13.06 10.95 8.99
N ASN A 185 13.07 12.23 9.39
CA ASN A 185 13.36 12.65 10.76
C ASN A 185 12.13 12.43 11.66
N ASN A 186 11.93 11.18 12.04
CA ASN A 186 10.96 10.80 13.06
C ASN A 186 11.68 10.81 14.41
N ALA A 187 11.34 11.78 15.28
CA ALA A 187 11.74 11.70 16.67
C ALA A 187 11.23 10.37 17.26
N LEU A 188 12.16 9.51 17.67
CA LEU A 188 11.83 8.29 18.39
C LEU A 188 11.22 8.67 19.73
N TYR A 189 10.12 8.03 20.11
CA TYR A 189 9.63 8.14 21.47
C TYR A 189 10.63 7.38 22.36
N PRO A 190 11.34 8.03 23.28
CA PRO A 190 12.50 7.43 23.95
C PRO A 190 12.17 6.18 24.78
N ASP A 191 10.88 5.92 25.05
CA ASP A 191 10.38 4.79 25.84
C ASP A 191 9.65 3.70 25.04
N ASN A 192 9.55 3.82 23.69
CA ASN A 192 8.85 2.81 22.89
C ASN A 192 9.77 1.67 22.45
N GLN A 193 9.87 0.61 23.26
CA GLN A 193 10.50 -0.65 22.83
C GLN A 193 9.76 -1.36 21.67
N LEU A 194 8.69 -0.77 21.12
CA LEU A 194 7.72 -1.39 20.21
C LEU A 194 7.74 -0.85 18.77
N SER A 195 8.67 0.05 18.40
CA SER A 195 8.79 0.52 17.02
C SER A 195 10.26 0.61 16.62
N PHE A 196 10.82 -0.52 16.20
CA PHE A 196 12.19 -0.59 15.66
C PHE A 196 12.29 -0.07 14.22
N ASP A 197 11.16 0.00 13.51
CA ASP A 197 11.12 0.39 12.11
C ASP A 197 11.05 1.91 11.96
N MET A 198 11.94 2.44 11.14
CA MET A 198 12.00 3.85 10.76
C MET A 198 11.80 4.00 9.26
N GLY A 199 11.32 5.18 8.86
CA GLY A 199 11.06 5.52 7.47
C GLY A 199 9.59 5.35 7.11
N PHE A 200 9.36 4.93 5.87
CA PHE A 200 8.04 4.93 5.27
C PHE A 200 7.69 3.61 4.64
N ARG A 201 6.39 3.38 4.49
CA ARG A 201 5.84 2.30 3.69
C ARG A 201 4.92 2.89 2.64
N VAL A 202 5.18 2.55 1.39
CA VAL A 202 4.48 3.14 0.25
C VAL A 202 3.80 2.05 -0.56
N LEU A 203 2.54 2.27 -0.89
CA LEU A 203 1.74 1.37 -1.69
C LEU A 203 1.18 2.11 -2.89
N VAL A 204 1.34 1.50 -4.05
CA VAL A 204 0.74 1.94 -5.30
C VAL A 204 -0.39 0.99 -5.64
N HIS A 205 -1.60 1.52 -5.83
CA HIS A 205 -2.78 0.69 -6.02
C HIS A 205 -3.85 1.30 -6.92
N GLU A 206 -4.76 0.47 -7.40
CA GLU A 206 -5.92 0.93 -8.19
C GLU A 206 -6.87 1.79 -7.34
N PRO A 207 -7.51 2.80 -7.94
CA PRO A 207 -8.46 3.65 -7.23
C PRO A 207 -9.68 2.89 -6.76
N GLY A 208 -10.17 3.23 -5.56
CA GLY A 208 -11.39 2.65 -4.98
C GLY A 208 -11.24 1.22 -4.44
N LYS A 209 -10.02 0.67 -4.41
CA LYS A 209 -9.71 -0.60 -3.75
C LYS A 209 -8.86 -0.35 -2.50
N GLU A 210 -9.18 -1.07 -1.44
CA GLU A 210 -8.40 -1.07 -0.20
C GLU A 210 -7.46 -2.28 -0.18
N PHE A 211 -6.26 -2.05 0.32
CA PHE A 211 -5.20 -3.05 0.40
C PHE A 211 -4.50 -2.90 1.75
N SER A 212 -4.10 -4.03 2.34
CA SER A 212 -3.25 -4.04 3.52
C SER A 212 -1.89 -3.43 3.17
N MET A 213 -1.51 -2.37 3.91
CA MET A 213 -0.20 -1.75 3.76
C MET A 213 0.88 -2.71 4.25
N GLU A 214 0.62 -3.47 5.31
CA GLU A 214 1.56 -4.47 5.84
C GLU A 214 1.87 -5.58 4.82
N GLY A 215 0.87 -6.07 4.09
CA GLY A 215 1.03 -7.15 3.12
C GLY A 215 1.56 -6.73 1.75
N HIS A 216 1.26 -5.51 1.28
CA HIS A 216 1.53 -5.09 -0.10
C HIS A 216 2.44 -3.87 -0.24
N GLY A 217 2.62 -3.11 0.85
CA GLY A 217 3.44 -1.90 0.84
C GLY A 217 4.94 -2.19 0.71
N LEU A 218 5.66 -1.27 0.09
CA LEU A 218 7.10 -1.29 -0.06
C LEU A 218 7.75 -0.38 1.00
N SER A 219 8.73 -0.90 1.73
CA SER A 219 9.49 -0.14 2.72
C SER A 219 10.51 0.79 2.07
N VAL A 220 10.58 2.02 2.55
CA VAL A 220 11.58 3.03 2.19
C VAL A 220 12.26 3.50 3.47
N PRO A 221 13.49 3.03 3.76
CA PRO A 221 14.21 3.48 4.94
C PRO A 221 14.70 4.93 4.77
N PRO A 222 14.93 5.65 5.89
CA PRO A 222 15.49 6.99 5.83
C PRO A 222 16.88 7.00 5.19
N GLY A 223 17.19 8.06 4.43
CA GLY A 223 18.46 8.18 3.70
C GLY A 223 18.56 7.36 2.41
N ALA A 224 17.52 6.60 2.06
CA ALA A 224 17.47 5.81 0.83
C ALA A 224 16.49 6.39 -0.19
N ALA A 225 16.67 5.99 -1.45
CA ALA A 225 15.74 6.26 -2.54
C ALA A 225 15.16 4.95 -3.11
N LEU A 226 13.84 4.89 -3.23
CA LEU A 226 13.10 3.83 -3.91
C LEU A 226 12.71 4.30 -5.30
N TYR A 227 13.16 3.57 -6.32
CA TYR A 227 12.74 3.74 -7.72
C TYR A 227 11.89 2.53 -8.11
N ALA A 228 10.61 2.75 -8.35
CA ALA A 228 9.66 1.70 -8.73
C ALA A 228 9.10 1.96 -10.13
N GLY A 229 9.37 1.04 -11.06
CA GLY A 229 8.68 0.97 -12.34
C GLY A 229 7.33 0.29 -12.18
N ILE A 230 6.26 0.96 -12.59
CA ILE A 230 4.88 0.48 -12.48
C ILE A 230 4.42 0.07 -13.86
N SER A 231 4.03 -1.18 -14.04
CA SER A 231 3.38 -1.64 -15.27
C SER A 231 1.90 -1.86 -15.00
N VAL A 232 1.04 -1.07 -15.63
CA VAL A 232 -0.40 -1.29 -15.56
C VAL A 232 -0.75 -2.56 -16.35
N LYS A 233 -1.49 -3.48 -15.73
CA LYS A 233 -2.04 -4.67 -16.37
C LYS A 233 -3.54 -4.69 -16.12
N ASN A 234 -4.32 -4.20 -17.06
CA ASN A 234 -5.75 -4.48 -17.02
C ASN A 234 -5.95 -5.94 -17.50
N SER A 235 -6.68 -6.79 -16.79
CA SER A 235 -6.96 -8.17 -17.22
C SER A 235 -8.27 -8.24 -18.02
N PRO A 236 -8.49 -9.13 -19.01
CA PRO A 236 -9.63 -9.07 -19.93
C PRO A 236 -11.01 -9.40 -19.34
N LEU A 237 -11.18 -9.38 -18.01
CA LEU A 237 -12.50 -9.12 -17.43
C LEU A 237 -12.85 -7.62 -17.43
N GLN A 238 -11.88 -6.74 -17.70
CA GLN A 238 -12.04 -5.32 -18.05
C GLN A 238 -10.77 -4.80 -18.75
N VAL A 239 -10.85 -4.68 -20.09
CA VAL A 239 -10.03 -3.87 -21.02
C VAL A 239 -8.56 -3.58 -20.65
N MET A 240 -7.65 -4.38 -21.20
CA MET A 240 -6.17 -4.27 -21.21
C MET A 240 -5.65 -2.88 -21.60
N GLY A 241 -4.68 -2.33 -20.85
CA GLY A 241 -3.91 -1.14 -21.17
C GLY A 241 -2.56 -1.26 -20.48
N THR A 242 -1.47 -1.32 -21.26
CA THR A 242 -0.11 -1.45 -20.72
C THR A 242 0.61 -0.15 -20.92
N GLY A 243 1.06 0.42 -19.81
CA GLY A 243 2.13 1.38 -19.89
C GLY A 243 2.92 1.46 -18.60
N LEU A 244 4.15 1.93 -18.77
CA LEU A 244 5.18 1.95 -17.75
C LEU A 244 5.18 3.32 -17.07
N GLY A 245 4.58 3.39 -15.89
CA GLY A 245 4.74 4.50 -14.96
C GLY A 245 6.01 4.35 -14.12
N TYR A 246 6.47 5.44 -13.51
CA TYR A 246 7.61 5.41 -12.59
C TYR A 246 7.26 6.20 -11.32
N LEU A 247 7.64 5.65 -10.17
CA LEU A 247 7.56 6.31 -8.87
C LEU A 247 8.97 6.41 -8.31
N THR A 248 9.40 7.62 -7.98
CA THR A 248 10.65 7.88 -7.26
C THR A 248 10.30 8.40 -5.87
N LEU A 249 10.83 7.77 -4.83
CA LEU A 249 10.67 8.21 -3.46
C LEU A 249 12.06 8.37 -2.88
N GLN A 250 12.38 9.55 -2.36
CA GLN A 250 13.64 9.79 -1.67
C GLN A 250 13.35 10.21 -0.24
N SER A 251 13.81 9.42 0.73
CA SER A 251 13.73 9.80 2.14
C SER A 251 15.04 10.44 2.57
N LEU A 252 14.97 11.66 3.11
CA LEU A 252 16.15 12.38 3.58
C LEU A 252 16.34 12.21 5.09
N PHE A 253 17.59 12.11 5.52
CA PHE A 253 18.01 12.36 6.90
C PHE A 253 18.37 13.86 7.00
N SER A 254 17.75 14.58 7.93
CA SER A 254 18.21 15.92 8.32
C SER A 254 18.36 16.01 9.82
#